data_AF-A0A525JW88-F1
#
_entry.id   AF-A0A525JW88-F1
#
_cell.length_a   1.000
_cell.length_b   1.000
_cell.length_c   1.000
_cell.angle_alpha   90.00
_cell.angle_beta   90.00
_cell.angle_gamma   90.00
#
_symmetry.space_group_name_H-M   'P 1'
#
loop_
_entity.id
_entity.type
_entity.pdbx_description
1 polymer ?
#
loop_
_entity_poly.entity_id
_entity_poly.type
_entity_poly.pdbx_seq_one_letter_code
_entity_poly.pdbx_strand_id
1 'polypeptide(L)'
;MVGVLTALAAEQTVEALHWSHQTRNTELTLSSEVQQSVDAVAERQALDACLRSQLVALRAAALGGGGGPAFAPPTAAATSGRVVGDLYQTPWRAWTRGSWSAAAASNSLNHVDPQRLIAYANAYKAIEDIDAIIRQERNGKGALAPLALGKLGPQEAGQVLSALTNLDGDRADIGVAGRDLFEDAGKLGIRPHAANAYLAAFRKRTGVCV
;
A
#
# COMPACT_ATOMS: atom_id res chain seq x y z
N MET A 1 18.37 -33.67 46.40
CA MET A 1 18.94 -33.13 45.15
C MET A 1 18.19 -33.60 43.90
N VAL A 2 17.67 -34.83 43.84
CA VAL A 2 16.85 -35.32 42.71
C VAL A 2 15.67 -34.38 42.39
N GLY A 3 14.93 -33.90 43.39
CA GLY A 3 13.79 -33.01 43.16
C GLY A 3 14.11 -31.66 42.52
N VAL A 4 15.31 -31.10 42.72
CA VAL A 4 15.72 -29.82 42.10
C VAL A 4 15.98 -30.01 40.60
N LEU A 5 16.57 -31.14 40.22
CA LEU A 5 16.83 -31.44 38.82
C LEU A 5 15.53 -31.71 38.04
N THR A 6 14.56 -32.38 38.66
CA THR A 6 13.26 -32.63 38.02
C THR A 6 12.46 -31.34 37.84
N ALA A 7 12.52 -30.42 38.80
CA ALA A 7 11.88 -29.10 38.70
C ALA A 7 12.48 -28.27 37.55
N LEU A 8 13.82 -28.19 37.47
CA LEU A 8 14.51 -27.46 36.40
C LEU A 8 14.19 -28.04 35.00
N ALA A 9 14.15 -29.38 34.87
CA ALA A 9 13.80 -30.00 33.60
C ALA A 9 12.35 -29.70 33.17
N ALA A 10 11.41 -29.64 34.13
CA ALA A 10 10.03 -29.30 33.84
C ALA A 10 9.89 -27.82 33.41
N GLU A 11 10.56 -26.90 34.08
CA GLU A 11 10.56 -25.47 33.74
C GLU A 11 11.08 -25.21 32.32
N GLN A 12 12.23 -25.82 31.97
CA GLN A 12 12.82 -25.68 30.63
C GLN A 12 11.90 -26.23 29.52
N THR A 13 11.15 -27.29 29.81
CA THR A 13 10.20 -27.86 28.85
C THR A 13 8.99 -26.94 28.62
N VAL A 14 8.44 -26.36 29.70
CA VAL A 14 7.31 -25.43 29.60
C VAL A 14 7.72 -24.16 28.88
N GLU A 15 8.91 -23.63 29.16
CA GLU A 15 9.44 -22.46 28.49
C GLU A 15 9.66 -22.71 26.98
N ALA A 16 10.27 -23.84 26.61
CA ALA A 16 10.45 -24.21 25.21
C ALA A 16 9.11 -24.34 24.46
N LEU A 17 8.10 -24.95 25.09
CA LEU A 17 6.75 -25.07 24.53
C LEU A 17 6.09 -23.69 24.37
N HIS A 18 6.22 -22.84 25.39
CA HIS A 18 5.67 -21.48 25.38
C HIS A 18 6.23 -20.66 24.23
N TRP A 19 7.55 -20.63 24.07
CA TRP A 19 8.21 -19.91 22.98
C TRP A 19 7.87 -20.48 21.61
N SER A 20 7.80 -21.81 21.45
CA SER A 20 7.38 -22.41 20.18
C SER A 20 5.98 -21.96 19.75
N HIS A 21 5.03 -21.95 20.69
CA HIS A 21 3.68 -21.48 20.44
C HIS A 21 3.63 -19.98 20.15
N GLN A 22 4.36 -19.17 20.92
CA GLN A 22 4.42 -17.72 20.72
C GLN A 22 5.04 -17.35 19.37
N THR A 23 6.17 -17.95 19.00
CA THR A 23 6.82 -17.75 17.70
C THR A 23 5.86 -18.09 16.56
N ARG A 24 5.19 -19.25 16.62
CA ARG A 24 4.23 -19.65 15.59
C ARG A 24 3.09 -18.64 15.43
N ASN A 25 2.54 -18.15 16.54
CA ASN A 25 1.46 -17.17 16.50
C ASN A 25 1.94 -15.80 15.98
N THR A 26 3.15 -15.39 16.38
CA THR A 26 3.81 -14.20 15.82
C THR A 26 3.94 -14.33 14.31
N GLU A 27 4.52 -15.42 13.81
CA GLU A 27 4.72 -15.62 12.37
C GLU A 27 3.40 -15.66 11.58
N LEU A 28 2.35 -16.29 12.11
CA LEU A 28 1.03 -16.29 11.48
C LEU A 28 0.46 -14.87 11.38
N THR A 29 0.62 -14.07 12.43
CA THR A 29 0.14 -12.69 12.47
C THR A 29 0.92 -11.80 11.49
N LEU A 30 2.25 -11.90 11.50
CA LEU A 30 3.12 -11.18 10.55
C LEU A 30 2.82 -11.58 9.11
N SER A 31 2.67 -12.89 8.83
CA SER A 31 2.35 -13.38 7.49
C SER A 31 1.02 -12.84 6.97
N SER A 32 -0.01 -12.80 7.82
CA SER A 32 -1.32 -12.26 7.46
C SER A 32 -1.25 -10.76 7.11
N GLU A 33 -0.50 -9.97 7.88
CA GLU A 33 -0.32 -8.54 7.62
C GLU A 33 0.48 -8.26 6.34
N VAL A 34 1.57 -9.02 6.12
CA VAL A 34 2.35 -8.94 4.87
C VAL A 34 1.50 -9.37 3.67
N GLN A 35 0.70 -10.43 3.80
CA GLN A 35 -0.21 -10.89 2.73
C GLN A 35 -1.19 -9.79 2.31
N GLN A 36 -1.81 -9.09 3.26
CA GLN A 36 -2.71 -7.96 2.96
C GLN A 36 -2.01 -6.84 2.20
N SER A 37 -0.75 -6.55 2.55
CA SER A 37 0.07 -5.54 1.88
C SER A 37 0.47 -5.98 0.47
N VAL A 38 0.83 -7.24 0.28
CA VAL A 38 1.10 -7.85 -1.03
C VAL A 38 -0.12 -7.74 -1.94
N ASP A 39 -1.31 -8.03 -1.41
CA ASP A 39 -2.57 -7.89 -2.17
C ASP A 39 -2.88 -6.44 -2.55
N ALA A 40 -2.60 -5.50 -1.65
CA ALA A 40 -2.75 -4.07 -1.94
C ALA A 40 -1.79 -3.59 -3.06
N VAL A 41 -0.53 -4.05 -3.05
CA VAL A 41 0.41 -3.78 -4.15
C VAL A 41 -0.06 -4.45 -5.45
N ALA A 42 -0.54 -5.68 -5.39
CA ALA A 42 -1.03 -6.39 -6.57
C ALA A 42 -2.23 -5.67 -7.20
N GLU A 43 -3.17 -5.15 -6.39
CA GLU A 43 -4.23 -4.28 -6.87
C GLU A 43 -3.67 -3.02 -7.55
N ARG A 44 -2.67 -2.36 -6.94
CA ARG A 44 -2.04 -1.17 -7.52
C ARG A 44 -1.38 -1.46 -8.87
N GLN A 45 -0.62 -2.55 -8.98
CA GLN A 45 0.03 -2.93 -10.24
C GLN A 45 -1.00 -3.31 -11.32
N ALA A 46 -2.08 -4.00 -10.95
CA ALA A 46 -3.17 -4.32 -11.87
C ALA A 46 -3.86 -3.07 -12.44
N LEU A 47 -3.80 -1.94 -11.72
CA LEU A 47 -4.37 -0.66 -12.12
C LEU A 47 -3.38 0.28 -12.80
N ASP A 48 -2.09 -0.05 -12.86
CA ASP A 48 -1.02 0.87 -13.29
C ASP A 48 -1.29 1.52 -14.66
N ALA A 49 -1.68 0.71 -15.65
CA ALA A 49 -2.00 1.20 -16.98
C ALA A 49 -3.15 2.22 -16.97
N CYS A 50 -4.16 2.01 -16.11
CA CYS A 50 -5.25 2.97 -15.94
C CYS A 50 -4.78 4.24 -15.21
N LEU A 51 -4.00 4.11 -14.14
CA LEU A 51 -3.51 5.27 -13.39
C LEU A 51 -2.69 6.19 -14.30
N ARG A 52 -1.83 5.60 -15.14
CA ARG A 52 -1.08 6.32 -16.16
C ARG A 52 -1.97 7.01 -17.19
N SER A 53 -3.04 6.37 -17.67
CA SER A 53 -3.95 7.01 -18.63
C SER A 53 -4.72 8.18 -18.02
N GLN A 54 -5.10 8.09 -16.73
CA GLN A 54 -5.66 9.22 -15.99
C GLN A 54 -4.69 10.40 -15.93
N LEU A 55 -3.42 10.17 -15.57
CA LEU A 55 -2.40 11.23 -15.51
C LEU A 55 -2.16 11.89 -16.88
N VAL A 56 -2.15 11.11 -17.96
CA VAL A 56 -2.05 11.64 -19.33
C VAL A 56 -3.24 12.54 -19.67
N ALA A 57 -4.46 12.10 -19.36
CA ALA A 57 -5.67 12.90 -19.60
C ALA A 57 -5.66 14.21 -18.79
N LEU A 58 -5.26 14.16 -17.52
CA LEU A 58 -5.14 15.33 -16.65
C LEU A 58 -4.07 16.31 -17.16
N ARG A 59 -2.94 15.80 -17.64
CA ARG A 59 -1.88 16.62 -18.22
C ARG A 59 -2.36 17.33 -19.49
N ALA A 60 -3.10 16.63 -20.35
CA ALA A 60 -3.68 17.24 -21.55
C ALA A 60 -4.68 18.36 -21.18
N ALA A 61 -5.52 18.14 -20.15
CA ALA A 61 -6.44 19.16 -19.65
C ALA A 61 -5.71 20.39 -19.08
N ALA A 62 -4.61 20.19 -18.34
CA ALA A 62 -3.80 21.27 -17.81
C ALA A 62 -3.16 22.12 -18.92
N LEU A 63 -2.64 21.48 -19.98
CA LEU A 63 -2.02 22.18 -21.13
C LEU A 63 -3.04 22.88 -22.04
N GLY A 64 -4.25 22.34 -22.15
CA GLY A 64 -5.35 22.92 -22.92
C GLY A 64 -5.94 24.21 -22.34
N GLY A 65 -5.38 24.73 -21.25
CA GLY A 65 -5.88 25.91 -20.55
C GLY A 65 -6.91 25.61 -19.47
N GLY A 66 -7.05 24.35 -19.04
CA GLY A 66 -7.99 23.92 -18.01
C GLY A 66 -9.04 22.94 -18.55
N GLY A 67 -9.61 22.15 -17.64
CA GLY A 67 -10.78 21.35 -17.94
C GLY A 67 -11.96 22.28 -18.14
N GLY A 68 -12.50 22.39 -19.35
CA GLY A 68 -13.83 22.97 -19.53
C GLY A 68 -14.87 22.21 -18.68
N PRO A 69 -16.16 22.61 -18.68
CA PRO A 69 -17.24 21.86 -18.01
C PRO A 69 -17.32 20.37 -18.41
N ALA A 70 -16.60 19.96 -19.48
CA ALA A 70 -16.41 18.58 -19.92
C ALA A 70 -15.42 17.75 -19.07
N PHE A 71 -14.56 18.35 -18.24
CA PHE A 71 -13.76 17.64 -17.23
C PHE A 71 -14.51 17.55 -15.89
N ALA A 72 -15.84 17.52 -15.94
CA ALA A 72 -16.61 16.93 -14.87
C ALA A 72 -16.12 15.47 -14.76
N PRO A 73 -15.47 15.07 -13.65
CA PRO A 73 -15.05 13.68 -13.51
C PRO A 73 -16.28 12.82 -13.79
N PRO A 74 -16.21 11.85 -14.73
CA PRO A 74 -17.35 11.01 -15.09
C PRO A 74 -17.96 10.54 -13.78
N THR A 75 -19.19 11.00 -13.56
CA THR A 75 -19.92 11.00 -12.31
C THR A 75 -19.54 9.81 -11.45
N ALA A 76 -18.64 10.01 -10.48
CA ALA A 76 -18.71 9.20 -9.28
C ALA A 76 -20.15 9.42 -8.80
N ALA A 77 -20.96 8.36 -8.79
CA ALA A 77 -22.35 8.47 -8.37
C ALA A 77 -22.40 9.35 -7.11
N ALA A 78 -23.32 10.31 -7.09
CA ALA A 78 -23.46 11.31 -6.01
C ALA A 78 -23.57 10.68 -4.60
N THR A 79 -23.76 9.36 -4.54
CA THR A 79 -23.74 8.52 -3.34
C THR A 79 -22.38 8.38 -2.65
N SER A 80 -21.26 8.77 -3.28
CA SER A 80 -19.92 8.58 -2.70
C SER A 80 -19.45 9.67 -1.74
N GLY A 81 -20.23 10.75 -1.55
CA GLY A 81 -19.87 11.85 -0.63
C GLY A 81 -18.56 12.56 -0.98
N ARG A 82 -18.11 12.47 -2.25
CA ARG A 82 -16.81 12.98 -2.68
C ARG A 82 -16.75 14.50 -2.69
N VAL A 83 -15.62 15.01 -2.22
CA VAL A 83 -15.22 16.41 -2.30
C VAL A 83 -14.89 16.76 -3.76
N VAL A 84 -15.22 17.99 -4.16
CA VAL A 84 -14.76 18.59 -5.42
C VAL A 84 -13.25 18.35 -5.59
N GLY A 85 -12.81 17.84 -6.75
CA GLY A 85 -11.38 17.75 -7.08
C GLY A 85 -10.70 16.38 -6.95
N ASP A 86 -11.43 15.29 -6.69
CA ASP A 86 -10.83 13.93 -6.72
C ASP A 86 -10.66 13.41 -8.16
N LEU A 87 -9.74 14.04 -8.91
CA LEU A 87 -9.54 13.84 -10.35
C LEU A 87 -8.61 12.66 -10.69
N TYR A 88 -7.83 12.18 -9.73
CA TYR A 88 -6.90 11.07 -9.89
C TYR A 88 -7.25 9.95 -8.90
N GLN A 89 -7.89 8.89 -9.39
CA GLN A 89 -8.53 7.88 -8.57
C GLN A 89 -7.60 6.69 -8.32
N THR A 90 -7.26 6.47 -7.05
CA THR A 90 -6.37 5.39 -6.62
C THR A 90 -7.02 4.57 -5.50
N PRO A 91 -6.75 3.25 -5.43
CA PRO A 91 -7.28 2.44 -4.34
C PRO A 91 -6.66 2.85 -3.01
N TRP A 92 -7.51 2.95 -1.98
CA TRP A 92 -7.09 3.14 -0.60
C TRP A 92 -7.05 1.79 0.12
N ARG A 93 -5.96 1.53 0.82
CA ARG A 93 -5.76 0.38 1.72
C ARG A 93 -5.01 0.86 2.95
N ALA A 94 -5.28 0.23 4.09
CA ALA A 94 -4.51 0.48 5.31
C ALA A 94 -3.20 -0.31 5.23
N TRP A 95 -2.08 0.38 5.41
CA TRP A 95 -0.75 -0.23 5.48
C TRP A 95 -0.38 -0.39 6.96
N THR A 96 -0.89 -1.45 7.57
CA THR A 96 -0.68 -1.69 9.00
C THR A 96 0.70 -2.28 9.25
N ARG A 97 1.32 -1.85 10.36
CA ARG A 97 2.59 -2.40 10.88
C ARG A 97 2.46 -2.81 12.35
N GLY A 98 1.22 -2.92 12.83
CA GLY A 98 0.93 -3.15 14.24
C GLY A 98 1.49 -4.50 14.71
N SER A 99 1.42 -5.50 13.84
CA SER A 99 1.90 -6.85 14.13
C SER A 99 3.43 -6.87 14.29
N TRP A 100 4.16 -6.15 13.45
CA TRP A 100 5.62 -6.01 13.57
C TRP A 100 6.04 -5.31 14.86
N SER A 101 5.43 -4.17 15.17
CA SER A 101 5.75 -3.42 16.40
C SER A 101 5.43 -4.23 17.66
N ALA A 102 4.30 -4.95 17.67
CA ALA A 102 3.93 -5.83 18.79
C ALA A 102 4.91 -7.01 18.93
N ALA A 103 5.30 -7.64 17.82
CA ALA A 103 6.25 -8.73 17.81
C ALA A 103 7.62 -8.29 18.37
N ALA A 104 8.11 -7.13 17.93
CA ALA A 104 9.35 -6.53 18.40
C ALA A 104 9.31 -6.19 19.90
N ALA A 105 8.20 -5.61 20.38
CA ALA A 105 8.03 -5.28 21.80
C ALA A 105 7.93 -6.52 22.71
N SER A 106 7.38 -7.62 22.20
CA SER A 106 7.19 -8.87 22.95
C SER A 106 8.43 -9.77 23.01
N ASN A 107 9.55 -9.37 22.40
CA ASN A 107 10.78 -10.17 22.28
C ASN A 107 10.65 -11.50 21.50
N SER A 108 9.46 -11.80 20.98
CA SER A 108 9.17 -13.03 20.22
C SER A 108 10.01 -13.19 18.95
N LEU A 109 10.49 -12.09 18.38
CA LEU A 109 11.34 -12.09 17.18
C LEU A 109 12.69 -12.79 17.40
N ASN A 110 13.20 -12.86 18.63
CA ASN A 110 14.46 -13.54 18.93
C ASN A 110 14.39 -15.06 18.79
N HIS A 111 13.17 -15.61 18.69
CA HIS A 111 12.92 -17.04 18.54
C HIS A 111 12.46 -17.41 17.12
N VAL A 112 12.38 -16.43 16.21
CA VAL A 112 12.11 -16.66 14.79
C VAL A 112 13.40 -17.09 14.09
N ASP A 113 13.30 -17.95 13.08
CA ASP A 113 14.44 -18.30 12.23
C ASP A 113 15.10 -17.02 11.66
N PRO A 114 16.44 -16.88 11.74
CA PRO A 114 17.11 -15.65 11.31
C PRO A 114 16.86 -15.25 9.85
N GLN A 115 16.75 -16.21 8.93
CA GLN A 115 16.51 -15.90 7.52
C GLN A 115 15.09 -15.38 7.31
N ARG A 116 14.12 -16.00 8.00
CA ARG A 116 12.72 -15.55 7.98
C ARG A 116 12.58 -14.17 8.64
N LEU A 117 13.29 -13.91 9.74
CA LEU A 117 13.31 -12.60 10.38
C LEU A 117 13.82 -11.50 9.45
N ILE A 118 14.91 -11.75 8.72
CA ILE A 118 15.43 -10.81 7.70
C ILE A 118 14.39 -10.57 6.61
N ALA A 119 13.74 -11.62 6.10
CA ALA A 119 12.72 -11.47 5.06
C ALA A 119 11.50 -10.66 5.56
N TYR A 120 11.05 -10.87 6.81
CA TYR A 120 10.02 -10.01 7.41
C TYR A 120 10.49 -8.56 7.54
N ALA A 121 11.70 -8.32 8.05
CA ALA A 121 12.23 -6.98 8.22
C ALA A 121 12.26 -6.20 6.90
N ASN A 122 12.72 -6.84 5.81
CA ASN A 122 12.74 -6.23 4.49
C ASN A 122 11.33 -5.99 3.94
N ALA A 123 10.42 -6.96 4.07
CA ALA A 123 9.02 -6.79 3.66
C ALA A 123 8.37 -5.60 4.39
N TYR A 124 8.59 -5.46 5.69
CA TYR A 124 8.07 -4.34 6.48
C TYR A 124 8.71 -3.00 6.11
N LYS A 125 9.98 -2.99 5.72
CA LYS A 125 10.64 -1.79 5.17
C LYS A 125 9.99 -1.36 3.85
N ALA A 126 9.74 -2.29 2.94
CA ALA A 126 9.07 -2.00 1.68
C ALA A 126 7.63 -1.50 1.91
N ILE A 127 6.90 -2.08 2.86
CA ILE A 127 5.57 -1.61 3.28
C ILE A 127 5.62 -0.16 3.78
N GLU A 128 6.61 0.18 4.60
CA GLU A 128 6.80 1.55 5.09
C GLU A 128 7.09 2.55 3.97
N ASP A 129 7.93 2.17 3.00
CA ASP A 129 8.24 3.02 1.84
C ASP A 129 6.98 3.26 0.99
N ILE A 130 6.22 2.21 0.70
CA ILE A 130 4.96 2.30 -0.07
C ILE A 130 3.95 3.19 0.65
N ASP A 131 3.78 3.03 1.96
CA ASP A 131 2.88 3.85 2.78
C ASP A 131 3.30 5.33 2.80
N ALA A 132 4.61 5.61 2.86
CA ALA A 132 5.15 6.96 2.74
C ALA A 132 4.82 7.58 1.37
N ILE A 133 5.04 6.85 0.27
CA ILE A 133 4.74 7.32 -1.10
C ILE A 133 3.24 7.52 -1.28
N ILE A 134 2.39 6.63 -0.76
CA ILE A 134 0.92 6.78 -0.84
C ILE A 134 0.42 8.00 -0.07
N ARG A 135 1.04 8.34 1.07
CA ARG A 135 0.75 9.61 1.77
C ARG A 135 1.11 10.82 0.91
N GLN A 136 2.26 10.78 0.24
CA GLN A 136 2.68 11.84 -0.70
C GLN A 136 1.72 11.95 -1.88
N GLU A 137 1.35 10.82 -2.50
CA GLU A 137 0.38 10.75 -3.60
C GLU A 137 -0.95 11.39 -3.18
N ARG A 138 -1.45 11.06 -1.98
CA ARG A 138 -2.70 11.65 -1.47
C ARG A 138 -2.62 13.15 -1.25
N ASN A 139 -1.48 13.67 -0.79
CA ASN A 139 -1.28 15.10 -0.63
C ASN A 139 -1.19 15.78 -2.01
N GLY A 140 -0.49 15.16 -2.96
CA GLY A 140 -0.37 15.64 -4.35
C GLY A 140 -1.69 15.71 -5.09
N LYS A 141 -2.61 14.77 -4.83
CA LYS A 141 -3.97 14.78 -5.39
C LYS A 141 -4.73 16.07 -5.09
N GLY A 142 -4.57 16.64 -3.89
CA GLY A 142 -5.24 17.89 -3.50
C GLY A 142 -4.83 19.09 -4.38
N ALA A 143 -3.60 19.08 -4.90
CA ALA A 143 -3.09 20.14 -5.79
C ALA A 143 -3.74 20.11 -7.18
N LEU A 144 -4.54 19.08 -7.51
CA LEU A 144 -5.29 19.00 -8.77
C LEU A 144 -6.63 19.74 -8.72
N ALA A 145 -7.08 20.20 -7.55
CA ALA A 145 -8.37 20.87 -7.40
C ALA A 145 -8.64 22.02 -8.39
N PRO A 146 -7.66 22.89 -8.75
CA PRO A 146 -7.89 23.96 -9.72
C PRO A 146 -8.39 23.47 -11.09
N LEU A 147 -7.98 22.27 -11.53
CA LEU A 147 -8.46 21.69 -12.80
C LEU A 147 -9.98 21.48 -12.83
N ALA A 148 -10.59 21.24 -11.67
CA ALA A 148 -12.03 21.06 -11.55
C ALA A 148 -12.82 22.38 -11.54
N LEU A 149 -12.12 23.51 -11.34
CA LEU A 149 -12.75 24.83 -11.20
C LEU A 149 -12.80 25.62 -12.52
N GLY A 150 -12.16 25.13 -13.58
CA GLY A 150 -12.26 25.67 -14.94
C GLY A 150 -10.91 26.08 -15.53
N LYS A 151 -10.90 27.24 -16.19
CA LYS A 151 -9.73 27.73 -16.94
C LYS A 151 -8.59 28.08 -15.96
N LEU A 152 -7.40 27.54 -16.20
CA LEU A 152 -6.23 27.80 -15.37
C LEU A 152 -5.48 29.05 -15.85
N GLY A 153 -5.03 29.88 -14.90
CA GLY A 153 -3.98 30.87 -15.17
C GLY A 153 -2.62 30.19 -15.41
N PRO A 154 -1.64 30.90 -16.02
CA PRO A 154 -0.31 30.32 -16.30
C PRO A 154 0.41 29.77 -15.05
N GLN A 155 0.27 30.47 -13.92
CA GLN A 155 0.86 30.05 -12.65
C GLN A 155 0.21 28.77 -12.11
N GLU A 156 -1.13 28.69 -12.13
CA GLU A 156 -1.89 27.52 -11.68
C GLU A 156 -1.61 26.31 -12.57
N ALA A 157 -1.52 26.52 -13.90
CA ALA A 157 -1.14 25.47 -14.84
C ALA A 157 0.25 24.92 -14.52
N GLY A 158 1.23 25.76 -14.20
CA GLY A 158 2.55 25.33 -13.75
C GLY A 158 2.52 24.49 -12.48
N GLN A 159 1.74 24.89 -11.48
CA GLN A 159 1.58 24.15 -10.22
C GLN A 159 0.93 22.78 -10.44
N VAL A 160 -0.15 22.74 -11.23
CA VAL A 160 -0.84 21.49 -11.59
C VAL A 160 0.08 20.55 -12.36
N LEU A 161 0.86 21.05 -13.33
CA LEU A 161 1.81 20.23 -14.08
C LEU A 161 2.92 19.67 -13.19
N SER A 162 3.40 20.45 -12.22
CA SER A 162 4.35 19.96 -11.22
C SER A 162 3.73 18.86 -10.35
N ALA A 163 2.50 19.05 -9.87
CA ALA A 163 1.78 18.05 -9.09
C ALA A 163 1.57 16.74 -9.88
N LEU A 164 1.17 16.83 -11.15
CA LEU A 164 1.01 15.66 -12.03
C LEU A 164 2.34 14.94 -12.27
N THR A 165 3.45 15.68 -12.36
CA THR A 165 4.79 15.08 -12.51
C THR A 165 5.17 14.31 -11.25
N ASN A 166 4.92 14.88 -10.07
CA ASN A 166 5.18 14.19 -8.79
C ASN A 166 4.30 12.94 -8.65
N LEU A 167 3.01 13.02 -9.00
CA LEU A 167 2.10 11.87 -8.96
C LEU A 167 2.52 10.73 -9.90
N ASP A 168 3.08 11.03 -11.08
CA ASP A 168 3.63 10.00 -11.96
C ASP A 168 4.91 9.37 -11.40
N GLY A 169 5.75 10.18 -10.73
CA GLY A 169 6.90 9.70 -9.95
C GLY A 169 6.47 8.76 -8.83
N ASP A 170 5.56 9.19 -7.96
CA ASP A 170 5.02 8.41 -6.85
C ASP A 170 4.43 7.06 -7.35
N ARG A 171 3.69 7.08 -8.46
CA ARG A 171 3.17 5.86 -9.10
C ARG A 171 4.29 4.91 -9.50
N ALA A 172 5.35 5.42 -10.14
CA ALA A 172 6.49 4.62 -10.55
C ALA A 172 7.25 4.03 -9.35
N ASP A 173 7.44 4.83 -8.30
CA ASP A 173 8.15 4.44 -7.07
C ASP A 173 7.38 3.37 -6.29
N ILE A 174 6.04 3.46 -6.21
CA ILE A 174 5.20 2.37 -5.67
C ILE A 174 5.42 1.08 -6.48
N GLY A 175 5.59 1.18 -7.80
CA GLY A 175 5.89 0.04 -8.65
C GLY A 175 7.25 -0.60 -8.35
N VAL A 176 8.27 0.20 -8.00
CA VAL A 176 9.59 -0.28 -7.59
C VAL A 176 9.50 -0.97 -6.22
N ALA A 177 9.06 -0.25 -5.19
CA ALA A 177 8.95 -0.78 -3.83
C ALA A 177 8.01 -1.99 -3.75
N GLY A 178 6.98 -2.04 -4.60
CA GLY A 178 6.09 -3.18 -4.74
C GLY A 178 6.78 -4.45 -5.26
N ARG A 179 7.80 -4.33 -6.13
CA ARG A 179 8.59 -5.48 -6.56
C ARG A 179 9.48 -5.99 -5.43
N ASP A 180 10.09 -5.08 -4.68
CA ASP A 180 10.90 -5.44 -3.52
C ASP A 180 10.05 -6.20 -2.48
N LEU A 181 8.84 -5.69 -2.19
CA LEU A 181 7.89 -6.38 -1.33
C LEU A 181 7.54 -7.78 -1.86
N PHE A 182 7.31 -7.96 -3.16
CA PHE A 182 7.01 -9.27 -3.73
C PHE A 182 8.18 -10.24 -3.64
N GLU A 183 9.41 -9.76 -3.81
CA GLU A 183 10.60 -10.60 -3.66
C GLU A 183 10.74 -11.10 -2.23
N ASP A 184 10.66 -10.20 -1.25
CA ASP A 184 10.83 -10.54 0.17
C ASP A 184 9.66 -11.36 0.72
N ALA A 185 8.42 -11.03 0.33
CA ALA A 185 7.26 -11.85 0.63
C ALA A 185 7.37 -13.26 0.01
N GLY A 186 7.95 -13.36 -1.19
CA GLY A 186 8.21 -14.63 -1.86
C GLY A 186 9.13 -15.55 -1.04
N LYS A 187 10.14 -14.99 -0.35
CA LYS A 187 11.03 -15.73 0.57
C LYS A 187 10.28 -16.29 1.79
N LEU A 188 9.15 -15.68 2.15
CA LEU A 188 8.25 -16.14 3.21
C LEU A 188 7.17 -17.14 2.73
N GLY A 189 7.11 -17.42 1.42
CA GLY A 189 6.06 -18.23 0.81
C GLY A 189 4.75 -17.47 0.55
N ILE A 190 4.75 -16.15 0.69
CA ILE A 190 3.60 -15.27 0.50
C ILE A 190 3.56 -14.84 -0.97
N ARG A 191 2.37 -14.91 -1.59
CA ARG A 191 2.16 -14.58 -3.01
C ARG A 191 0.88 -13.76 -3.18
N PRO A 192 0.80 -12.88 -4.19
CA PRO A 192 -0.41 -12.10 -4.42
C PRO A 192 -1.58 -13.00 -4.86
N HIS A 193 -2.78 -12.70 -4.36
CA HIS A 193 -4.01 -13.28 -4.88
C HIS A 193 -4.32 -12.75 -6.30
N ALA A 194 -5.21 -13.44 -7.03
CA ALA A 194 -5.44 -13.23 -8.46
C ALA A 194 -5.81 -11.76 -8.83
N ALA A 195 -4.95 -11.14 -9.64
CA ALA A 195 -5.01 -9.72 -10.00
C ALA A 195 -6.30 -9.28 -10.72
N ASN A 196 -6.92 -10.18 -11.49
CA ASN A 196 -8.10 -9.85 -12.32
C ASN A 196 -9.32 -9.43 -11.48
N ALA A 197 -9.43 -9.92 -10.25
CA ALA A 197 -10.53 -9.54 -9.36
C ALA A 197 -10.46 -8.07 -8.94
N TYR A 198 -9.25 -7.50 -8.81
CA TYR A 198 -9.03 -6.14 -8.35
C TYR A 198 -9.51 -5.10 -9.36
N LEU A 199 -9.18 -5.26 -10.65
CA LEU A 199 -9.59 -4.33 -11.70
C LEU A 199 -11.12 -4.24 -11.82
N ALA A 200 -11.81 -5.38 -11.82
CA ALA A 200 -13.27 -5.43 -11.88
C ALA A 200 -13.92 -4.76 -10.66
N ALA A 201 -13.40 -5.06 -9.46
CA ALA A 201 -13.90 -4.46 -8.22
C ALA A 201 -13.65 -2.94 -8.16
N PHE A 202 -12.50 -2.48 -8.66
CA PHE A 202 -12.17 -1.06 -8.73
C PHE A 202 -13.11 -0.33 -9.69
N ARG A 203 -13.23 -0.83 -10.94
CA ARG A 203 -14.16 -0.29 -11.96
C ARG A 203 -15.59 -0.17 -11.43
N LYS A 204 -16.10 -1.23 -10.81
CA LYS A 204 -17.45 -1.25 -10.22
C LYS A 204 -17.65 -0.15 -9.17
N ARG A 205 -16.59 0.20 -8.42
CA ARG A 205 -16.64 1.17 -7.32
C ARG A 205 -16.46 2.61 -7.78
N THR A 206 -15.57 2.84 -8.73
CA THR A 206 -15.11 4.18 -9.09
C THR A 206 -15.64 4.67 -10.43
N GLY A 207 -16.12 3.78 -11.30
CA GLY A 207 -16.58 4.12 -12.65
C GLY A 207 -15.47 4.58 -13.60
N VAL A 208 -14.21 4.58 -13.17
CA VAL A 208 -13.05 4.90 -14.01
C VAL A 208 -12.36 3.64 -14.51
N CYS A 209 -11.39 3.78 -15.42
CA CYS A 209 -10.61 2.68 -16.00
C CYS A 209 -11.41 1.75 -16.94
N VAL A 210 -12.47 2.27 -17.58
CA VAL A 210 -13.30 1.52 -18.55
C VAL A 210 -12.57 1.28 -19.86
#